data_AF-A0A0L8MH03-F1
#
_entry.id   AF-A0A0L8MH03-F1
#
_cell.length_a   1.000
_cell.length_b   1.000
_cell.length_c   1.000
_cell.angle_alpha   90.00
_cell.angle_beta   90.00
_cell.angle_gamma   90.00
#
_symmetry.space_group_name_H-M   'P 1'
#
loop_
_entity.id
_entity.type
_entity.pdbx_description
1 polymer ?
#
loop_
_entity_poly.entity_id
_entity_poly.type
_entity_poly.pdbx_seq_one_letter_code
_entity_poly.pdbx_strand_id
1 'polypeptide(L)' 'MTASPGDGEHAAREGYYPDPSIPGYIRYWNGAAWVPGTSRPAPQPAPAAQAAPPAAPAAPAA' A
#
# COMPACT_ATOMS: atom_id res chain seq x y z
N MET A 1 21.85 -5.07 -9.65
CA MET A 1 20.65 -4.20 -9.65
C MET A 1 19.68 -4.82 -8.66
N THR A 2 19.82 -4.49 -7.37
CA THR A 2 18.90 -4.96 -6.33
C THR A 2 18.39 -3.73 -5.59
N ALA A 3 17.16 -3.32 -5.90
CA ALA A 3 16.53 -2.21 -5.22
C ALA A 3 16.14 -2.70 -3.81
N SER A 4 16.98 -2.39 -2.82
CA SER A 4 16.65 -2.60 -1.42
C SER A 4 15.92 -1.35 -0.93
N PRO A 5 14.67 -1.43 -0.46
CA PRO A 5 13.96 -0.28 0.06
C PRO A 5 14.58 0.09 1.41
N GLY A 6 15.54 0.99 1.34
CA GLY A 6 16.34 1.46 2.46
C GLY A 6 16.99 2.81 2.16
N ASP A 7 16.33 3.67 1.39
CA ASP A 7 16.68 5.09 1.35
C ASP A 7 16.10 5.73 2.62
N GLY A 8 16.94 5.70 3.66
CA GLY A 8 16.64 5.87 5.08
C GLY A 8 16.16 7.26 5.55
N GLU A 9 15.32 7.94 4.79
CA GLU A 9 14.60 9.15 5.24
C GLU A 9 13.09 8.90 5.36
N HIS A 10 12.54 7.93 4.61
CA HIS A 10 11.15 7.47 4.72
C HIS A 10 11.09 5.96 4.93
N ALA A 11 11.67 5.45 6.02
CA ALA A 11 11.53 4.05 6.38
C ALA A 11 10.04 3.67 6.36
N ALA A 12 9.70 2.62 5.62
CA ALA A 12 8.34 2.11 5.57
C ALA A 12 7.85 1.85 7.01
N ARG A 13 6.71 2.44 7.38
CA ARG A 13 6.06 2.12 8.67
C ARG A 13 5.74 0.63 8.74
N GLU A 14 5.62 0.08 9.94
CA GLU A 14 5.12 -1.28 10.09
C GLU A 14 3.78 -1.48 9.34
N GLY A 15 3.63 -2.62 8.66
CA GLY A 15 2.47 -2.87 7.82
C GLY A 15 2.70 -3.89 6.71
N TYR A 16 1.66 -4.10 5.89
CA TYR A 16 1.74 -4.97 4.71
C TYR A 16 2.09 -4.16 3.47
N TYR A 17 3.10 -4.63 2.73
CA TYR A 17 3.59 -4.00 1.51
C TYR A 17 3.71 -5.04 0.38
N PRO A 18 3.75 -4.61 -0.89
CA PRO A 18 3.95 -5.50 -2.02
C PRO A 18 5.24 -6.31 -1.89
N ASP A 19 5.16 -7.62 -2.11
CA ASP A 19 6.32 -8.50 -2.13
C ASP A 19 7.03 -8.36 -3.50
N PRO A 20 8.31 -7.93 -3.55
CA PRO A 20 9.02 -7.74 -4.81
C PRO A 20 9.46 -9.06 -5.46
N SER A 21 9.41 -10.17 -4.72
CA SER A 21 9.82 -11.50 -5.22
C SER A 21 8.65 -12.25 -5.87
N ILE A 22 7.42 -12.00 -5.43
CA ILE A 22 6.21 -12.68 -5.92
C ILE A 22 5.17 -11.63 -6.33
N PRO A 23 4.90 -11.47 -7.64
CA PRO A 23 3.87 -10.57 -8.13
C PRO A 23 2.49 -10.89 -7.53
N GLY A 24 1.76 -9.86 -7.10
CA GLY A 24 0.43 -10.03 -6.53
C GLY A 24 0.41 -10.57 -5.10
N TYR A 25 1.56 -10.66 -4.42
CA TYR A 25 1.64 -10.98 -3.00
C TYR A 25 2.00 -9.74 -2.19
N ILE A 26 1.63 -9.77 -0.91
CA ILE A 26 2.03 -8.81 0.11
C ILE A 26 2.77 -9.54 1.22
N ARG A 27 3.73 -8.85 1.84
CA ARG A 27 4.51 -9.33 2.97
C ARG A 27 4.49 -8.30 4.09
N TYR A 28 4.62 -8.75 5.34
CA TYR A 28 4.64 -7.85 6.49
C TYR A 28 6.04 -7.30 6.74
N TRP A 29 6.13 -5.99 6.93
CA TRP A 29 7.29 -5.24 7.37
C TRP A 29 7.07 -4.80 8.82
N ASN A 30 8.02 -5.08 9.71
CA ASN A 30 7.92 -4.75 11.13
C ASN A 30 8.58 -3.41 11.50
N GLY A 31 8.96 -2.58 10.52
CA GLY A 31 9.71 -1.34 10.75
C GLY A 31 11.23 -1.50 10.63
N ALA A 32 11.77 -2.72 10.70
CA ALA A 32 13.21 -3.00 10.63
C ALA A 32 13.59 -4.09 9.61
N ALA A 33 12.70 -5.07 9.40
CA ALA A 33 12.91 -6.20 8.52
C ALA A 33 11.57 -6.76 8.00
N TRP A 34 11.65 -7.51 6.90
CA TRP A 34 10.54 -8.32 6.42
C TRP A 34 10.39 -9.57 7.28
N VAL A 35 9.16 -9.88 7.71
CA VAL A 35 8.91 -11.03 8.58
C VAL A 35 8.73 -12.31 7.73
N PRO A 36 9.56 -13.35 7.92
CA PRO A 36 9.41 -14.63 7.20
C PRO A 36 8.05 -15.29 7.47
N GLY A 37 7.49 -15.98 6.48
CA GLY A 37 6.21 -16.69 6.62
C GLY A 37 4.96 -15.79 6.62
N THR A 38 5.12 -14.48 6.43
CA THR A 38 3.98 -13.53 6.35
C THR A 38 3.56 -13.16 4.92
N SER A 39 4.21 -13.73 3.90
CA SER A 39 3.78 -13.56 2.52
C SER A 39 2.41 -14.19 2.31
N ARG A 40 1.48 -13.38 1.84
CA ARG A 40 0.12 -13.82 1.48
C ARG A 40 -0.31 -13.14 0.19
N PRO A 41 -1.28 -13.70 -0.55
CA PRO A 41 -1.85 -13.03 -1.70
C PRO A 41 -2.31 -11.63 -1.32
N ALA A 42 -2.02 -10.65 -2.18
CA ALA A 42 -2.55 -9.32 -2.04
C ALA A 42 -4.09 -9.43 -2.02
N PRO A 43 -4.77 -8.74 -1.10
CA PRO A 43 -6.22 -8.65 -1.18
C PRO A 43 -6.55 -8.10 -2.56
N GLN A 44 -7.38 -8.83 -3.30
CA GLN A 44 -7.89 -8.33 -4.56
C GLN A 44 -8.59 -7.01 -4.22
N PRO A 45 -8.26 -5.88 -4.89
CA PRO A 45 -9.06 -4.69 -4.71
C PRO A 45 -10.50 -5.10 -4.95
N ALA A 46 -11.35 -4.92 -3.94
CA ALA A 46 -12.78 -5.00 -4.15
C ALA A 46 -13.07 -4.16 -5.40
N PRO A 47 -13.92 -4.62 -6.35
CA PRO A 47 -14.26 -3.81 -7.51
C PRO A 47 -14.58 -2.44 -6.98
N ALA A 48 -13.80 -1.43 -7.40
CA ALA A 48 -13.89 -0.10 -6.86
C ALA A 48 -15.37 0.27 -6.90
N ALA A 49 -16.04 0.25 -5.75
CA ALA A 49 -17.30 0.94 -5.60
C ALA A 49 -16.89 2.36 -5.93
N GLN A 50 -17.21 2.77 -7.15
CA GLN A 50 -16.75 3.97 -7.81
C GLN A 50 -16.74 5.05 -6.74
N ALA A 51 -15.55 5.53 -6.38
CA ALA A 51 -15.45 6.65 -5.47
C ALA A 51 -16.35 7.72 -6.08
N ALA A 52 -17.50 7.96 -5.45
CA ALA A 52 -18.43 8.96 -5.93
C ALA A 52 -17.60 10.24 -6.11
N PRO A 53 -17.73 10.95 -7.25
CA PRO A 53 -16.94 12.16 -7.46
C PRO A 53 -17.17 13.08 -6.25
N PRO A 54 -16.14 13.77 -5.73
CA PRO A 54 -16.33 14.68 -4.63
C PRO A 54 -17.42 15.68 -5.06
N ALA A 55 -18.53 15.71 -4.32
CA ALA A 55 -19.58 16.69 -4.54
C ALA A 55 -18.91 18.08 -4.45
N ALA A 56 -18.90 18.81 -5.57
CA ALA A 56 -18.43 20.19 -5.57
C ALA A 56 -19.22 20.98 -4.52
N PRO A 57 -18.58 21.87 -3.74
CA PRO A 57 -19.33 22.74 -2.84
C PRO A 57 -20.25 23.62 -3.69
N ALA A 58 -21.56 23.51 -3.46
CA ALA A 58 -22.51 24.48 -4.00
C ALA A 58 -22.11 25.87 -3.47
N ALA A 59 -21.73 26.77 -4.37
CA ALA A 59 -21.52 28.17 -4.02
C ALA A 59 -22.85 28.76 -3.52
N PRO A 60 -22.87 29.55 -2.44
CA PRO A 60 -24.07 30.28 -2.07
C PRO A 60 -24.33 31.38 -3.12
N ALA A 61 -25.53 31.39 -3.69
CA ALA A 61 -26.00 32.51 -4.47
C ALA A 61 -26.34 33.68 -3.53
N ALA A 62 -25.86 34.88 -3.88
CA ALA A 62 -26.25 36.16 -3.29
C ALA A 62 -26.59 37.13 -4.44
#